data_AF-M8CG36-F1
#
_entry.id   AF-M8CG36-F1
#
_cell.length_a   1.000
_cell.length_b   1.000
_cell.length_c   1.000
_cell.angle_alpha   90.00
_cell.angle_beta   90.00
_cell.angle_gamma   90.00
#
_symmetry.space_group_name_H-M   'P 1'
#
loop_
_entity.id
_entity.type
_entity.pdbx_description
1 polymer ?
#
loop_
_entity_poly.entity_id
_entity_poly.type
_entity_poly.pdbx_seq_one_letter_code
_entity_poly.pdbx_strand_id
1 'polypeptide(L)'
;MAFASGRFYCMSSSPFAVLVFDVAANVWSKVKPPMGRKSRLSVPRSVRVWTLRGRGASGGGGGAWSEVGRMPQDVHTQFAAAEGGRGFECAAHGDFVVLAPRGGPATVPVPTTVLVFDSRRDEWRWAPPCPYVGHGMAAVANGGGAGFRVLAYEPRLATPAIGLLDATTPVALHGMHG
;
A
#
# COMPACT_ATOMS: atom_id res chain seq x y z
N MET A 1 0.87 0.62 -5.55
CA MET A 1 -0.47 0.40 -6.14
C MET A 1 -1.49 0.73 -5.07
N ALA A 2 -2.58 1.42 -5.38
CA ALA A 2 -3.62 1.77 -4.40
C ALA A 2 -4.95 1.09 -4.76
N PHE A 3 -5.74 0.72 -3.76
CA PHE A 3 -7.10 0.20 -3.96
C PHE A 3 -8.11 1.09 -3.24
N ALA A 4 -9.12 1.56 -3.96
CA ALA A 4 -10.18 2.40 -3.40
C ALA A 4 -11.46 2.28 -4.21
N SER A 5 -12.61 2.18 -3.53
CA SER A 5 -13.94 2.15 -4.15
C SER A 5 -14.07 1.12 -5.28
N GLY A 6 -13.56 -0.09 -5.07
CA GLY A 6 -13.62 -1.18 -6.06
C GLY A 6 -12.67 -1.03 -7.25
N ARG A 7 -11.66 -0.16 -7.16
CA ARG A 7 -10.71 0.11 -8.25
C ARG A 7 -9.26 0.03 -7.81
N PHE A 8 -8.40 -0.52 -8.67
CA PHE A 8 -6.95 -0.45 -8.52
C PHE A 8 -6.38 0.73 -9.30
N TYR A 9 -5.42 1.42 -8.69
CA TYR A 9 -4.70 2.54 -9.26
C TYR A 9 -3.20 2.23 -9.28
N CYS A 10 -2.57 2.37 -10.45
CA CYS A 10 -1.12 2.28 -10.59
C CYS A 10 -0.59 3.37 -11.52
N MET A 11 0.65 3.81 -11.29
CA MET A 11 1.31 4.76 -12.19
C MET A 11 2.08 3.98 -13.25
N SER A 12 1.92 4.37 -14.52
CA SER A 12 2.80 3.90 -15.60
C SER A 12 4.09 4.72 -15.62
N SER A 13 5.21 4.06 -15.86
CA SER A 13 6.54 4.70 -15.97
C SER A 13 6.73 5.44 -17.30
N SER A 14 6.05 5.02 -18.36
CA SER A 14 6.01 5.70 -19.66
C SER A 14 4.80 5.23 -20.49
N PRO A 15 3.92 6.13 -20.99
CA PRO A 15 3.83 7.54 -20.61
C PRO A 15 3.44 7.70 -19.13
N PHE A 16 3.79 8.82 -18.49
CA PHE A 16 3.36 9.10 -17.11
C PHE A 16 1.84 9.28 -17.06
N ALA A 17 1.13 8.25 -16.59
CA ALA A 17 -0.31 8.26 -16.41
C ALA A 17 -0.67 7.47 -15.14
N VAL A 18 -1.89 7.68 -14.64
CA VAL A 18 -2.49 6.77 -13.65
C VAL A 18 -3.39 5.82 -14.41
N LEU A 19 -3.04 4.53 -14.42
CA LEU A 19 -3.89 3.47 -14.91
C LEU A 19 -4.87 3.08 -13.81
N VAL A 20 -6.13 2.87 -14.20
CA VAL A 20 -7.19 2.49 -13.28
C VAL A 20 -7.90 1.26 -13.80
N PHE A 21 -7.95 0.22 -12.98
CA PHE A 21 -8.69 -1.00 -13.25
C PHE A 21 -9.94 -1.05 -12.38
N ASP A 22 -11.11 -1.12 -13.01
CA ASP A 22 -12.41 -1.28 -12.35
C ASP A 22 -12.73 -2.76 -12.18
N VAL A 23 -12.85 -3.23 -10.94
CA VAL A 23 -13.05 -4.65 -10.64
C VAL A 23 -14.43 -5.13 -11.07
N ALA A 24 -15.47 -4.30 -10.90
CA ALA A 24 -16.84 -4.69 -11.22
C ALA A 24 -17.08 -4.69 -12.73
N ALA A 25 -16.55 -3.69 -13.44
CA ALA A 25 -16.69 -3.60 -14.89
C ALA A 25 -15.66 -4.45 -15.66
N ASN A 26 -14.60 -4.91 -14.99
CA ASN A 26 -13.46 -5.60 -15.61
C ASN A 26 -12.82 -4.79 -16.76
N VAL A 27 -12.64 -3.48 -16.54
CA VAL A 27 -12.16 -2.54 -17.58
C VAL A 27 -10.96 -1.73 -17.07
N TRP A 28 -9.98 -1.57 -17.95
CA TRP A 28 -8.86 -0.65 -17.77
C TRP A 28 -9.15 0.72 -18.36
N SER A 29 -8.64 1.76 -17.71
CA SER A 29 -8.78 3.15 -18.14
C SER A 29 -7.55 3.96 -17.76
N LYS A 30 -7.33 5.08 -18.45
CA LYS A 30 -6.22 6.01 -18.18
C LYS A 30 -6.75 7.32 -17.60
N VAL A 31 -6.12 7.80 -16.55
CA VAL A 31 -6.38 9.12 -15.96
C VAL A 31 -5.11 9.94 -16.04
N LYS A 32 -5.23 11.18 -16.52
CA LYS A 32 -4.13 12.13 -16.53
C LYS A 32 -3.87 12.61 -15.09
N PRO A 33 -2.67 12.39 -14.53
CA PRO A 33 -2.34 12.91 -13.21
C PRO A 33 -2.22 14.44 -13.25
N PRO A 34 -2.32 15.11 -12.10
CA PRO A 34 -2.11 16.56 -11.99
C PRO A 34 -0.66 16.96 -12.31
N MET A 35 0.26 15.98 -12.30
CA MET A 35 1.68 16.16 -12.59
C MET A 35 1.92 16.17 -14.10
N GLY A 36 1.93 17.36 -14.71
CA GLY A 36 2.52 17.55 -16.03
C GLY A 36 4.05 17.66 -15.97
N ARG A 37 4.76 17.26 -17.03
CA ARG A 37 6.19 17.60 -17.21
C ARG A 37 6.32 19.13 -17.31
N LYS A 38 6.60 19.79 -16.19
CA LYS A 38 7.16 21.15 -16.15
C LYS A 38 8.50 21.06 -15.42
N SER A 39 9.50 20.49 -16.08
CA SER A 39 10.90 20.58 -15.65
C SER A 39 11.36 22.02 -15.83
N ARG A 40 11.11 22.88 -14.84
CA ARG A 40 11.70 24.24 -14.73
C ARG A 40 11.35 25.00 -13.44
N LEU A 41 10.51 24.46 -12.57
CA LEU A 41 10.23 25.08 -11.27
C LEU A 41 11.21 24.54 -10.22
N SER A 42 11.85 25.44 -9.46
CA SER A 42 12.75 25.17 -8.34
C SER A 42 12.00 24.62 -7.12
N VAL A 43 11.12 23.65 -7.33
CA VAL A 43 10.32 23.04 -6.27
C VAL A 43 11.19 21.97 -5.60
N PRO A 44 11.43 22.06 -4.28
CA PRO A 44 12.11 21.00 -3.55
C PRO A 44 11.45 19.65 -3.82
N ARG A 45 12.28 18.61 -4.01
CA ARG A 45 11.77 17.24 -4.15
C ARG A 45 10.97 16.90 -2.89
N SER A 46 9.79 16.32 -3.08
CA SER A 46 8.88 15.92 -2.00
C SER A 46 7.90 14.89 -2.56
N VAL A 47 7.42 14.01 -1.70
CA VAL A 47 6.29 13.12 -2.02
C VAL A 47 4.99 13.86 -1.72
N ARG A 48 4.05 13.82 -2.66
CA ARG A 48 2.73 14.44 -2.54
C ARG A 48 1.65 13.38 -2.69
N VAL A 49 0.67 13.43 -1.81
CA VAL A 49 -0.52 12.58 -1.84
C VAL A 49 -1.65 13.38 -2.45
N TRP A 50 -2.34 12.76 -3.40
CA TRP A 50 -3.45 13.38 -4.13
C TRP A 50 -4.67 12.48 -4.05
N THR A 51 -5.84 13.09 -3.96
CA THR A 51 -7.12 12.39 -4.13
C THR A 51 -7.78 12.81 -5.44
N LEU A 52 -8.46 11.86 -6.08
CA LEU A 52 -9.23 12.09 -7.30
C LEU A 52 -10.70 12.22 -6.92
N ARG A 53 -11.28 13.41 -7.11
CA ARG A 53 -12.69 13.70 -6.86
C ARG A 53 -13.53 13.59 -8.14
N GLY A 54 -14.77 13.11 -8.00
CA GLY A 54 -15.81 13.26 -9.02
C GLY A 54 -15.75 12.31 -10.21
N ARG A 55 -15.10 11.14 -10.09
CA ARG A 55 -15.12 10.14 -11.16
C ARG A 55 -16.45 9.37 -11.12
N GLY A 56 -17.39 9.77 -11.99
CA GLY A 56 -18.64 9.03 -12.22
C GLY A 56 -18.40 7.62 -12.79
N ALA A 57 -19.44 6.78 -12.78
CA ALA A 57 -19.40 5.37 -13.19
C ALA A 57 -18.90 5.14 -14.62
N SER A 58 -19.09 6.11 -15.52
CA SER A 58 -18.58 6.08 -16.89
C SER A 58 -17.18 6.72 -16.96
N GLY A 59 -16.18 5.92 -17.32
CA GLY A 59 -14.74 6.27 -17.33
C GLY A 59 -14.26 7.37 -18.28
N GLY A 60 -15.09 8.36 -18.62
CA GLY A 60 -14.76 9.46 -19.54
C GLY A 60 -14.56 10.84 -18.90
N GLY A 61 -14.87 11.03 -17.62
CA GLY A 61 -14.75 12.34 -16.96
C GLY A 61 -13.39 12.56 -16.30
N GLY A 62 -12.70 13.64 -16.66
CA GLY A 62 -11.48 14.10 -16.00
C GLY A 62 -11.77 14.51 -14.56
N GLY A 63 -11.61 13.58 -13.62
CA GLY A 63 -11.81 13.87 -12.20
C GLY A 63 -10.86 14.98 -11.72
N ALA A 64 -11.35 15.80 -10.80
CA ALA A 64 -10.58 16.89 -10.22
C ALA A 64 -9.59 16.32 -9.20
N TRP A 65 -8.30 16.59 -9.39
CA TRP A 65 -7.27 16.20 -8.44
C TRP A 65 -7.08 17.29 -7.38
N SER A 66 -7.07 16.91 -6.11
CA SER A 66 -6.67 17.79 -5.01
C SER A 66 -5.53 17.16 -4.21
N GLU A 67 -4.50 17.95 -3.91
CA GLU A 67 -3.44 17.55 -2.98
C GLU A 67 -4.05 17.44 -1.59
N VAL A 68 -3.76 16.34 -0.90
CA VAL A 68 -4.28 16.05 0.46
C VAL A 68 -3.17 15.85 1.47
N GLY A 69 -1.92 15.84 1.03
CA GLY A 69 -0.78 15.71 1.92
C GLY A 69 0.52 15.94 1.17
N ARG A 70 1.48 16.56 1.84
CA ARG A 70 2.83 16.76 1.34
C ARG A 70 3.83 16.39 2.42
N MET A 71 4.79 15.55 2.05
CA MET A 71 5.84 15.14 2.96
C MET A 71 6.69 16.37 3.38
N PRO A 72 6.82 16.66 4.69
CA PRO A 72 7.72 17.67 5.22
C PRO A 72 9.18 17.46 4.75
N GLN A 73 9.96 18.52 4.64
CA GLN A 73 11.29 18.46 4.02
C GLN A 73 12.33 17.68 4.85
N ASP A 74 12.26 17.77 6.17
CA ASP A 74 13.05 16.99 7.11
C ASP A 74 12.73 15.49 6.99
N VAL A 75 11.45 15.12 6.97
CA VAL A 75 11.00 13.74 6.74
C VAL A 75 11.42 13.24 5.35
N HIS A 76 11.31 14.07 4.33
CA HIS A 76 11.77 13.74 2.97
C HIS A 76 13.27 13.50 2.91
N THR A 77 14.07 14.28 3.64
CA THR A 77 15.53 14.11 3.70
C THR A 77 15.88 12.75 4.31
N GLN A 78 15.22 12.38 5.41
CA GLN A 78 15.38 11.07 6.03
C GLN A 78 14.92 9.93 5.10
N PHE A 79 13.79 10.11 4.44
CA PHE A 79 13.24 9.13 3.50
C PHE A 79 14.17 8.93 2.30
N ALA A 80 14.70 10.01 1.71
CA ALA A 80 15.63 9.95 0.59
C ALA A 80 16.96 9.27 0.99
N ALA A 81 17.44 9.49 2.21
CA ALA A 81 18.61 8.79 2.74
C ALA A 81 18.34 7.28 2.89
N ALA A 82 17.17 6.90 3.41
CA ALA A 82 16.76 5.50 3.55
C ALA A 82 16.56 4.82 2.19
N GLU A 83 15.95 5.52 1.22
CA GLU A 83 15.66 5.03 -0.13
C GLU A 83 16.93 4.90 -0.99
N GLY A 84 17.87 5.83 -0.88
CA GLY A 84 19.20 5.73 -1.48
C GLY A 84 19.19 5.47 -3.00
N GLY A 85 18.16 5.93 -3.71
CA GLY A 85 17.98 5.73 -5.15
C GLY A 85 17.51 4.33 -5.59
N ARG A 86 17.20 3.42 -4.66
CA ARG A 86 16.78 2.03 -4.97
C ARG A 86 15.29 1.91 -5.31
N GLY A 87 14.53 2.97 -5.12
CA GLY A 87 13.08 3.02 -5.15
C GLY A 87 12.44 2.57 -3.83
N PHE A 88 11.12 2.63 -3.81
CA PHE A 88 10.30 2.21 -2.69
C PHE A 88 9.06 1.46 -3.18
N GLU A 89 8.51 0.63 -2.32
CA GLU A 89 7.15 0.10 -2.47
C GLU A 89 6.14 1.06 -1.84
N CYS A 90 4.92 1.06 -2.38
CA CYS A 90 3.85 1.91 -1.89
C CYS A 90 2.50 1.18 -1.99
N ALA A 91 1.76 1.22 -0.89
CA ALA A 91 0.36 0.81 -0.85
C ALA A 91 -0.47 1.85 -0.08
N ALA A 92 -1.76 1.85 -0.35
CA ALA A 92 -2.72 2.66 0.39
C ALA A 92 -3.97 1.83 0.69
N HIS A 93 -4.50 1.98 1.91
CA HIS A 93 -5.75 1.36 2.34
C HIS A 93 -6.43 2.26 3.38
N GLY A 94 -7.71 2.57 3.18
CA GLY A 94 -8.46 3.49 4.03
C GLY A 94 -7.76 4.85 4.09
N ASP A 95 -7.48 5.31 5.31
CA ASP A 95 -6.85 6.61 5.59
C ASP A 95 -5.31 6.57 5.61
N PHE A 96 -4.70 5.44 5.26
CA PHE A 96 -3.26 5.26 5.36
C PHE A 96 -2.60 5.07 4.01
N VAL A 97 -1.49 5.77 3.80
CA VAL A 97 -0.53 5.50 2.72
C VAL A 97 0.78 5.06 3.35
N VAL A 98 1.31 3.94 2.89
CA VAL A 98 2.56 3.35 3.39
C VAL A 98 3.61 3.37 2.30
N LEU A 99 4.79 3.88 2.61
CA LEU A 99 5.98 3.87 1.77
C LEU A 99 7.06 3.01 2.43
N ALA A 100 7.55 2.00 1.72
CA ALA A 100 8.62 1.13 2.18
C ALA A 100 9.84 1.31 1.27
N PRO A 101 10.89 2.02 1.69
CA PRO A 101 12.17 2.05 0.99
C PRO A 101 12.66 0.64 0.69
N ARG A 102 13.12 0.37 -0.53
CA ARG A 102 13.76 -0.92 -0.83
C ARG A 102 15.09 -0.98 -0.07
N GLY A 103 15.31 -2.05 0.69
CA GLY A 103 16.55 -2.22 1.44
C GLY A 103 17.76 -2.44 0.53
N GLY A 104 18.94 -2.34 1.13
CA GLY A 104 20.21 -2.61 0.47
C GLY A 104 20.43 -4.11 0.22
N PRO A 105 21.60 -4.50 -0.34
CA PRO A 105 22.00 -5.90 -0.39
C PRO A 105 21.94 -6.51 1.01
N ALA A 106 21.59 -7.81 1.10
CA ALA A 106 21.37 -8.54 2.34
C ALA A 106 22.57 -8.54 3.32
N THR A 107 23.73 -8.09 2.86
CA THR A 107 24.98 -7.97 3.62
C THR A 107 25.03 -6.76 4.56
N VAL A 108 24.11 -5.79 4.42
CA VAL A 108 24.02 -4.64 5.33
C VAL A 108 22.69 -4.71 6.09
N PRO A 109 22.69 -4.91 7.42
CA PRO A 109 21.48 -4.86 8.23
C PRO A 109 21.00 -3.41 8.31
N VAL A 110 20.21 -2.98 7.33
CA VAL A 110 19.45 -1.73 7.44
C VAL A 110 18.15 -2.09 8.18
N PRO A 111 17.78 -1.39 9.26
CA PRO A 111 16.48 -1.61 9.88
C PRO A 111 15.41 -1.43 8.83
N THR A 112 14.60 -2.48 8.63
CA THR A 112 13.45 -2.42 7.74
C THR A 112 12.49 -1.40 8.33
N THR A 113 12.33 -0.26 7.65
CA THR A 113 11.50 0.86 8.11
C THR A 113 10.40 1.11 7.09
N VAL A 114 9.24 1.56 7.58
CA VAL A 114 8.17 2.07 6.72
C VAL A 114 7.77 3.45 7.18
N LEU A 115 7.47 4.32 6.22
CA LEU A 115 6.92 5.63 6.48
C LEU A 115 5.42 5.57 6.20
N VAL A 116 4.63 6.10 7.12
CA VAL A 116 3.16 6.10 7.06
C VAL A 116 2.68 7.54 6.99
N PHE A 117 1.76 7.80 6.06
CA PHE A 117 0.94 9.00 6.07
C PHE A 117 -0.47 8.62 6.57
N ASP A 118 -0.91 9.24 7.68
CA ASP A 118 -2.29 9.13 8.21
C ASP A 118 -3.08 10.37 7.79
N SER A 119 -4.00 10.22 6.83
CA SER A 119 -4.77 11.33 6.29
C SER A 119 -5.80 11.90 7.26
N ARG A 120 -6.16 11.18 8.33
CA ARG A 120 -7.06 11.72 9.37
C ARG A 120 -6.35 12.73 10.25
N ARG A 121 -5.04 12.57 10.40
CA ARG A 121 -4.17 13.41 11.23
C ARG A 121 -3.32 14.39 10.43
N ASP A 122 -3.33 14.25 9.10
CA ASP A 122 -2.40 14.94 8.18
C ASP A 122 -0.94 14.78 8.64
N GLU A 123 -0.58 13.55 9.02
CA GLU A 123 0.67 13.26 9.72
C GLU A 123 1.54 12.29 8.91
N TRP A 124 2.81 12.65 8.72
CA TRP A 124 3.86 11.75 8.22
C TRP A 124 4.69 11.24 9.38
N ARG A 125 4.77 9.92 9.56
CA ARG A 125 5.54 9.32 10.65
C ARG A 125 6.22 8.03 10.24
N TRP A 126 7.41 7.81 10.78
CA TRP A 126 8.04 6.50 10.70
C TRP A 126 7.28 5.53 11.59
N ALA A 127 7.00 4.33 11.08
CA ALA A 127 6.47 3.27 11.92
C ALA A 127 7.55 2.80 12.90
N PRO A 128 7.17 2.39 14.12
CA PRO A 128 8.08 1.73 15.04
C PRO A 128 8.74 0.50 14.38
N PRO A 129 9.98 0.14 14.80
CA PRO A 129 10.62 -1.09 14.34
C PRO A 129 9.72 -2.30 14.57
N CYS A 130 9.59 -3.15 13.56
CA CYS A 130 8.85 -4.40 13.71
C CYS A 130 9.64 -5.35 14.62
N PRO A 131 9.05 -5.85 15.73
CA PRO A 131 9.76 -6.69 16.68
C PRO A 131 10.15 -8.06 16.10
N TYR A 132 9.56 -8.46 14.97
CA TYR A 132 9.77 -9.77 14.36
C TYR A 132 10.91 -9.80 13.31
N VAL A 133 11.46 -8.64 12.92
CA VAL A 133 12.50 -8.57 11.89
C VAL A 133 13.88 -9.00 12.42
N GLY A 134 14.05 -9.15 13.74
CA GLY A 134 15.31 -9.56 14.39
C GLY A 134 15.48 -11.05 14.69
N HIS A 135 14.47 -11.90 14.48
CA HIS A 135 14.48 -13.32 14.90
C HIS A 135 14.63 -14.32 13.73
N GLY A 136 15.50 -14.05 12.76
CA GLY A 136 15.81 -15.01 11.68
C GLY A 136 14.69 -15.19 10.64
N MET A 137 13.57 -14.47 10.75
CA MET A 137 12.64 -14.22 9.65
C MET A 137 13.29 -13.19 8.71
N ALA A 138 14.27 -13.65 7.92
CA ALA A 138 14.67 -12.93 6.73
C ALA A 138 13.39 -12.72 5.92
N ALA A 139 13.03 -11.45 5.65
CA ALA A 139 11.96 -11.13 4.72
C ALA A 139 12.15 -12.03 3.50
N VAL A 140 11.18 -12.92 3.24
CA VAL A 140 11.34 -14.03 2.29
C VAL A 140 11.70 -13.44 0.93
N ALA A 141 13.00 -13.43 0.62
CA ALA A 141 13.54 -12.86 -0.58
C ALA A 141 13.54 -13.94 -1.66
N ASN A 142 12.37 -14.23 -2.22
CA ASN A 142 12.35 -14.79 -3.57
C ASN A 142 12.78 -13.68 -4.53
N GLY A 143 14.10 -13.55 -4.71
CA GLY A 143 14.74 -12.82 -5.81
C GLY A 143 14.78 -11.28 -5.71
N GLY A 144 14.43 -10.65 -4.59
CA GLY A 144 14.43 -9.19 -4.52
C GLY A 144 14.56 -8.62 -3.11
N GLY A 145 15.80 -8.26 -2.74
CA GLY A 145 16.16 -7.32 -1.66
C GLY A 145 15.70 -7.66 -0.23
N ALA A 146 16.45 -7.18 0.77
CA ALA A 146 15.90 -7.06 2.13
C ALA A 146 14.88 -5.91 2.14
N GLY A 147 13.70 -6.07 2.76
CA GLY A 147 12.69 -5.00 2.75
C GLY A 147 11.28 -5.43 3.18
N PHE A 148 10.44 -4.46 3.57
CA PHE A 148 9.01 -4.68 3.70
C PHE A 148 8.40 -4.80 2.29
N ARG A 149 7.54 -5.80 2.11
CA ARG A 149 6.66 -5.91 0.95
C ARG A 149 5.31 -5.32 1.32
N VAL A 150 4.80 -4.39 0.52
CA VAL A 150 3.55 -3.70 0.83
C VAL A 150 2.46 -4.11 -0.15
N LEU A 151 1.36 -4.63 0.39
CA LEU A 151 0.19 -5.07 -0.37
C LEU A 151 -1.01 -4.23 0.04
N ALA A 152 -1.70 -3.65 -0.95
CA ALA A 152 -3.02 -3.05 -0.72
C ALA A 152 -4.03 -4.20 -0.68
N TYR A 153 -4.28 -4.73 0.52
CA TYR A 153 -5.23 -5.81 0.72
C TYR A 153 -6.42 -5.31 1.55
N GLU A 154 -7.63 -5.45 1.01
CA GLU A 154 -8.87 -5.35 1.77
C GLU A 154 -9.20 -6.78 2.22
N PRO A 155 -9.02 -7.13 3.51
CA PRO A 155 -9.37 -8.45 4.00
C PRO A 155 -10.88 -8.67 3.87
N ARG A 156 -11.26 -9.54 2.95
CA ARG A 156 -12.62 -10.06 2.87
C ARG A 156 -12.62 -11.36 3.64
N LEU A 157 -13.48 -11.46 4.66
CA LEU A 157 -13.79 -12.73 5.30
C LEU A 157 -14.32 -13.68 4.22
N ALA A 158 -13.45 -14.53 3.69
CA ALA A 158 -13.87 -15.70 2.96
C ALA A 158 -14.33 -16.71 4.00
N THR A 159 -15.57 -16.61 4.45
CA THR A 159 -16.18 -17.64 5.29
C THR A 159 -16.40 -18.88 4.40
N PRO A 160 -15.66 -19.96 4.64
CA PRO A 160 -16.37 -21.20 4.94
C PRO A 160 -15.70 -21.94 6.11
N ALA A 161 -15.51 -21.27 7.26
CA ALA A 161 -15.07 -21.96 8.48
C ALA A 161 -16.24 -22.40 9.38
N ILE A 162 -17.50 -22.16 8.97
CA ILE A 162 -18.67 -22.65 9.72
C ILE A 162 -18.82 -24.17 9.54
N GLY A 163 -18.41 -24.74 8.41
CA GLY A 163 -18.49 -26.19 8.18
C GLY A 163 -17.44 -27.05 8.90
N LEU A 164 -16.46 -26.46 9.60
CA LEU A 164 -15.41 -27.20 10.31
C LEU A 164 -15.71 -27.41 11.80
N LEU A 165 -16.70 -26.71 12.35
CA LEU A 165 -17.06 -26.76 13.78
C LEU A 165 -18.16 -27.78 14.10
N ASP A 166 -18.86 -28.32 13.10
CA ASP A 166 -19.88 -29.36 13.29
C ASP A 166 -19.30 -30.78 13.40
N ALA A 167 -17.98 -30.97 13.26
CA ALA A 167 -17.33 -32.28 13.34
C ALA A 167 -16.90 -32.69 14.76
N THR A 168 -17.18 -31.89 15.79
CA THR A 168 -16.87 -32.22 17.19
C THR A 168 -18.13 -32.28 18.05
N THR A 169 -19.10 -33.11 17.66
CA THR A 169 -20.06 -33.64 18.64
C THR A 169 -19.41 -34.82 19.37
N PRO A 170 -19.15 -34.74 20.68
CA PRO A 170 -18.73 -35.90 21.44
C PRO A 170 -19.87 -36.92 21.50
N VAL A 171 -19.55 -38.18 21.20
CA VAL A 171 -20.44 -39.33 21.43
C VAL A 171 -20.76 -39.38 22.93
N ALA A 172 -21.99 -39.05 23.30
CA ALA A 172 -22.50 -39.32 24.63
C ALA A 172 -22.79 -40.82 24.76
N LEU A 173 -21.93 -41.52 25.48
CA LEU A 173 -22.25 -42.80 26.12
C LEU A 173 -23.42 -42.56 27.08
N HIS A 174 -24.63 -42.98 26.70
CA HIS A 174 -25.72 -43.13 27.66
C HIS A 174 -25.96 -44.63 27.92
N GLY A 175 -25.73 -45.00 29.17
CA GLY A 175 -25.80 -46.37 29.65
C GLY A 175 -27.21 -46.94 29.78
N MET A 176 -27.20 -48.26 29.87
CA MET A 176 -28.16 -49.22 30.43
C MET A 176 -29.28 -48.65 31.32
N HIS A 177 -30.53 -48.94 30.96
CA HIS A 177 -31.53 -49.54 31.86
C HIS A 177 -32.76 -50.03 31.07
N GLY A 178 -33.23 -51.25 31.38
CA GLY A 178 -34.40 -51.91 30.81
C GLY A 178 -34.17 -53.41 30.70
#